data_AF-A0A663MUA7-F1
#
_entry.id   AF-A0A663MUA7-F1
#
_cell.length_a   1.000
_cell.length_b   1.000
_cell.length_c   1.000
_cell.angle_alpha   90.00
_cell.angle_beta   90.00
_cell.angle_gamma   90.00
#
_symmetry.space_group_name_H-M   'P 1'
#
loop_
_entity.id
_entity.type
_entity.pdbx_description
1 polymer ?
#
loop_
_entity_poly.entity_id
_entity_poly.type
_entity_poly.pdbx_seq_one_letter_code
_entity_poly.pdbx_strand_id
1 'polypeptide(L)'
;NITGQRIKQQQKSCFTLPLLLSPLLTGFCIKMFYSKPLKYSGLVKKGERIGVMLPMQRLYQGIISHVHIQNWDLTDPTSNL
;
A
#
# COMPACT_ATOMS: atom_id res chain seq x y z
N ASN A 1 3.99 6.63 -26.95
CA ASN A 1 4.61 7.01 -25.66
C ASN A 1 3.56 7.11 -24.55
N ILE A 2 2.74 6.07 -24.36
CA ILE A 2 1.49 6.12 -23.55
C ILE A 2 1.32 4.82 -22.72
N THR A 3 2.43 4.27 -22.20
CA THR A 3 2.41 2.97 -21.49
C THR A 3 2.45 3.10 -19.97
N GLY A 4 2.69 4.30 -19.43
CA GLY A 4 2.93 4.50 -17.99
C GLY A 4 1.74 4.97 -17.13
N GLN A 5 0.59 5.32 -17.73
CA GLN A 5 -0.51 6.00 -17.00
C GLN A 5 -1.77 5.14 -16.77
N ARG A 6 -1.78 3.84 -17.16
CA ARG A 6 -2.97 2.97 -17.06
C ARG A 6 -3.02 1.99 -15.86
N ILE A 7 -2.09 2.07 -14.90
CA ILE A 7 -2.22 1.30 -13.65
C ILE A 7 -2.77 2.24 -12.56
N LYS A 8 -4.10 2.26 -12.39
CA LYS A 8 -4.86 3.09 -11.43
C LYS A 8 -4.19 3.18 -10.03
N GLN A 9 -3.44 4.24 -9.68
CA GLN A 9 -2.83 4.50 -8.34
C GLN A 9 -2.55 3.22 -7.46
N GLN A 10 -1.93 2.15 -7.96
CA GLN A 10 -1.69 0.96 -7.13
C GLN A 10 -0.27 1.02 -6.59
N GLN A 11 -0.10 1.16 -5.28
CA GLN A 11 1.19 1.09 -4.61
C GLN A 11 1.36 -0.29 -3.95
N LYS A 12 2.41 -1.03 -4.32
CA LYS A 12 2.83 -2.21 -3.56
C LYS A 12 3.69 -1.74 -2.38
N SER A 13 3.38 -2.18 -1.17
CA SER A 13 4.21 -1.98 0.02
C SER A 13 4.41 -3.31 0.73
N CYS A 14 5.67 -3.66 0.96
CA CYS A 14 6.05 -4.84 1.71
C CYS A 14 6.68 -4.40 3.03
N PHE A 15 6.14 -4.91 4.13
CA PHE A 15 6.59 -4.61 5.47
C PHE A 15 7.38 -5.80 5.98
N THR A 16 8.62 -5.56 6.39
CA THR A 16 9.44 -6.55 7.09
C THR A 16 9.27 -6.35 8.58
N LEU A 17 8.90 -7.41 9.30
CA LEU A 17 8.93 -7.37 10.77
C LEU A 17 10.41 -7.37 11.19
N PRO A 18 10.85 -6.46 12.08
CA PRO A 18 12.21 -6.48 12.58
C PRO A 18 12.35 -7.65 13.57
N LEU A 19 12.58 -8.87 13.07
CA LEU A 19 13.11 -9.94 13.89
C LEU A 19 14.62 -9.77 14.00
N LEU A 20 15.09 -9.59 15.23
CA LEU A 20 16.45 -9.19 15.54
C LEU A 20 17.54 -10.23 15.19
N LEU A 21 17.22 -11.42 14.66
CA LEU A 21 18.26 -12.44 14.39
C LEU A 21 17.82 -13.67 13.54
N SER A 22 17.23 -13.54 12.35
CA SER A 22 16.87 -14.74 11.55
C SER A 22 16.86 -14.53 10.02
N PRO A 23 17.28 -15.53 9.21
CA PRO A 23 17.22 -15.48 7.74
C PRO A 23 15.80 -15.71 7.17
N LEU A 24 14.79 -15.91 8.02
CA LEU A 24 13.39 -15.86 7.64
C LEU A 24 12.88 -14.43 7.84
N LEU A 25 12.95 -13.61 6.79
CA LEU A 25 12.18 -12.37 6.73
C LEU A 25 10.69 -12.72 6.64
N THR A 26 10.00 -12.83 7.78
CA THR A 26 8.53 -12.84 7.80
C THR A 26 8.05 -11.41 7.53
N GLY A 27 7.82 -11.11 6.27
CA GLY A 27 7.20 -9.87 5.83
C GLY A 27 5.87 -10.13 5.15
N PHE A 28 4.98 -9.14 5.17
CA PHE A 28 3.72 -9.19 4.42
C PHE A 28 3.70 -8.06 3.38
N CYS A 29 3.10 -8.35 2.22
CA CYS A 29 3.00 -7.41 1.11
C CYS A 29 1.54 -7.09 0.85
N ILE A 30 1.23 -5.79 0.79
CA ILE A 30 -0.09 -5.27 0.47
C ILE A 30 -0.05 -4.34 -0.74
N LYS A 31 -1.16 -4.29 -1.46
CA LYS A 31 -1.49 -3.27 -2.43
C LYS A 31 -2.36 -2.23 -1.75
N MET A 32 -1.96 -0.97 -1.84
CA MET A 32 -2.77 0.17 -1.46
C MET A 32 -3.27 0.88 -2.71
N PHE A 33 -4.53 1.31 -2.64
CA PHE A 33 -5.20 2.05 -3.70
C PHE A 33 -5.59 3.43 -3.19
N TYR A 34 -5.85 4.34 -4.13
CA TYR A 34 -6.26 5.71 -3.84
C TYR A 34 -5.24 6.52 -3.03
N SER A 35 -3.96 6.15 -3.11
CA SER A 35 -2.84 6.86 -2.51
C SER A 35 -1.78 7.21 -3.56
N LYS A 36 -1.05 8.30 -3.32
CA LYS A 36 0.17 8.66 -4.04
C LYS A 36 1.38 8.27 -3.18
N PRO A 37 2.26 7.37 -3.66
CA PRO A 37 3.46 6.97 -2.93
C PRO A 37 4.40 8.14 -2.68
N LEU A 38 5.06 8.17 -1.52
CA LEU A 38 6.22 9.07 -1.29
C LEU A 38 7.48 8.51 -1.95
N LYS A 39 7.63 7.19 -1.97
CA LYS A 39 8.72 6.46 -2.60
C LYS A 39 8.15 5.24 -3.32
N TYR A 40 8.69 4.90 -4.49
CA TYR A 40 8.28 3.73 -5.28
C TYR A 40 9.04 2.45 -4.91
N SER A 41 10.16 2.58 -4.20
CA SER A 41 11.01 1.49 -3.75
C SER A 41 11.71 1.86 -2.44
N GLY A 42 12.16 0.84 -1.71
CA GLY A 42 12.85 0.99 -0.42
C GLY A 42 12.14 0.24 0.71
N LEU A 43 12.81 0.15 1.86
CA LEU A 43 12.23 -0.41 3.08
C LEU A 43 11.25 0.59 3.69
N VAL A 44 10.14 0.09 4.22
CA VAL A 44 9.17 0.87 4.98
C VAL A 44 9.08 0.29 6.38
N LYS A 45 9.26 1.13 7.39
CA LYS A 45 9.08 0.73 8.79
C LYS A 45 7.65 0.96 9.26
N LYS A 46 7.20 0.20 10.26
CA LYS A 46 5.91 0.45 10.93
C LYS A 46 5.89 1.90 11.46
N GLY A 47 4.83 2.64 11.15
CA GLY A 47 4.69 4.05 11.52
C GLY A 47 5.37 5.05 10.57
N GLU A 48 6.13 4.59 9.58
CA GLU A 48 6.71 5.46 8.56
C GLU A 48 5.63 5.98 7.59
N ARG A 49 5.77 7.25 7.16
CA ARG A 49 4.88 7.83 6.14
C ARG A 49 5.16 7.21 4.77
N ILE A 50 4.18 6.51 4.22
CA ILE A 50 4.29 5.80 2.93
C ILE A 50 3.80 6.58 1.72
N GLY A 51 2.97 7.61 1.94
CA GLY A 51 2.33 8.37 0.88
C GLY A 51 1.24 9.30 1.39
N VAL A 52 0.49 9.87 0.45
CA VAL A 52 -0.65 10.75 0.72
C VAL A 52 -1.90 10.20 0.05
N MET A 53 -3.05 10.32 0.72
CA MET A 53 -4.32 9.92 0.12
C MET A 53 -4.70 10.87 -1.02
N LEU A 54 -5.27 10.32 -2.09
CA LEU A 54 -5.83 11.15 -3.15
C LEU A 54 -7.07 11.92 -2.66
N PRO A 55 -7.43 13.03 -3.32
CA PRO A 55 -8.66 13.77 -3.03
C PRO A 55 -9.90 12.99 -3.48
N MET A 56 -10.33 12.00 -2.69
CA MET A 56 -11.43 11.11 -3.06
C MET A 56 -12.73 11.84 -3.33
N GLN A 57 -13.14 12.77 -2.48
CA GLN A 57 -14.40 13.48 -2.68
C GLN A 57 -14.44 14.28 -3.99
N ARG A 58 -13.26 14.63 -4.55
CA ARG A 58 -13.15 15.28 -5.86
C ARG A 58 -13.16 14.29 -7.03
N LEU A 59 -12.55 13.12 -6.86
CA LEU A 59 -12.38 12.11 -7.92
C LEU A 59 -13.48 11.05 -7.96
N TYR A 60 -14.08 10.78 -6.81
CA TYR A 60 -15.06 9.72 -6.53
C TYR A 60 -16.11 10.32 -5.58
N GLN A 61 -17.13 10.96 -6.14
CA GLN A 61 -18.20 11.57 -5.36
C GLN A 61 -19.14 10.50 -4.80
N GLY A 62 -19.66 10.71 -3.59
CA GLY A 62 -20.64 9.83 -2.95
C GLY A 62 -20.07 8.57 -2.29
N ILE A 63 -18.74 8.38 -2.31
CA ILE A 63 -18.08 7.32 -1.53
C ILE A 63 -17.46 7.89 -0.26
N ILE A 64 -17.40 7.08 0.80
CA ILE A 64 -16.64 7.42 2.01
C ILE A 64 -15.15 7.45 1.65
N SER A 65 -14.42 8.45 2.13
CA SER A 65 -12.97 8.50 1.93
C SER A 65 -12.28 7.35 2.67
N HIS A 66 -11.68 6.40 1.94
CA HIS A 66 -11.04 5.22 2.53
C HIS A 66 -9.84 4.74 1.70
N VAL A 67 -8.76 4.30 2.35
CA VAL A 67 -7.68 3.60 1.64
C VAL A 67 -8.08 2.14 1.48
N HIS A 68 -8.15 1.66 0.24
CA HIS A 68 -8.39 0.24 -0.01
C HIS A 68 -7.08 -0.52 0.08
N ILE A 69 -7.05 -1.56 0.92
CA ILE A 69 -5.90 -2.42 1.21
C ILE A 69 -6.24 -3.84 0.74
N GLN A 70 -5.30 -4.47 0.02
CA GLN A 70 -5.43 -5.84 -0.44
C GLN A 70 -4.10 -6.59 -0.22
N ASN A 71 -4.12 -7.77 0.39
CA ASN A 71 -2.93 -8.62 0.45
C ASN A 71 -2.53 -9.12 -0.94
N TRP A 72 -1.24 -9.39 -1.15
CA TRP A 72 -0.75 -9.86 -2.45
C TRP A 72 -1.34 -11.21 -2.87
N ASP A 73 -1.54 -12.10 -1.91
CA ASP A 73 -2.14 -13.43 -2.03
C ASP A 73 -3.68 -13.41 -2.06
N LEU A 74 -4.29 -12.22 -2.04
CA LEU A 74 -5.75 -11.99 -2.05
C LEU A 74 -6.50 -12.55 -0.84
N THR A 75 -5.79 -12.93 0.23
CA THR A 75 -6.41 -13.32 1.50
C THR A 75 -7.02 -12.11 2.20
N ASP A 76 -7.94 -12.37 3.13
CA ASP A 76 -8.59 -11.33 3.92
C ASP A 76 -7.55 -10.59 4.79
N PRO A 77 -7.31 -9.27 4.57
CA PRO A 77 -6.34 -8.52 5.34
C PRO A 77 -6.83 -8.14 6.75
N THR A 78 -8.11 -8.39 7.08
CA THR A 78 -8.78 -7.88 8.29
C THR A 78 -8.11 -8.34 9.59
N SER A 79 -7.47 -9.51 9.60
CA SER A 79 -6.73 -10.01 10.76
C SER A 79 -5.49 -9.18 11.16
N ASN A 80 -5.04 -8.25 10.30
CA ASN A 80 -3.86 -7.41 10.51
C ASN A 80 -4.19 -5.93 10.81
N LEU A 81 -5.48 -5.58 10.91
CA LEU A 81 -5.97 -4.24 11.26
C LEU A 81 -6.14 -4.11 12.77
#